data_AF-X1EE85-F1
#
_entry.id   AF-X1EE85-F1
#
_cell.length_a   1.000
_cell.length_b   1.000
_cell.length_c   1.000
_cell.angle_alpha   90.00
_cell.angle_beta   90.00
_cell.angle_gamma   90.00
#
_symmetry.space_group_name_H-M   'P 1'
#
loop_
_entity.id
_entity.type
_entity.pdbx_description
1 polymer ?
#
loop_
_entity_poly.entity_id
_entity_poly.type
_entity_poly.pdbx_seq_one_letter_code
_entity_poly.pdbx_strand_id
1 'polypeptide(L)' 'KKKKKLKKIFALENDFEKVVFKKHPDLGDVKAHLIVTGAFSVSLSGSGSCLFVVIDENIKKKVIKYLEGIGAQYFEVVTI' A
#
# COMPACT_ATOMS: atom_id res chain seq x y z
N LYS A 1 -20.79 -20.45 11.00
CA LYS A 1 -19.61 -20.28 10.11
C LYS A 1 -19.69 -18.89 9.45
N LYS A 2 -19.03 -17.86 10.01
CA LYS A 2 -19.07 -16.49 9.46
C LYS A 2 -18.30 -16.45 8.13
N LYS A 3 -19.01 -16.28 7.00
CA LYS A 3 -18.40 -16.04 5.69
C LYS A 3 -17.62 -14.72 5.75
N LYS A 4 -16.27 -14.77 5.70
CA LYS A 4 -15.44 -13.58 5.45
C LYS A 4 -15.90 -13.02 4.10
N LYS A 5 -16.59 -11.88 4.08
CA LYS A 5 -16.86 -11.14 2.85
C LYS A 5 -15.50 -10.83 2.22
N LEU A 6 -15.22 -11.35 1.02
CA LEU A 6 -14.07 -10.91 0.25
C LEU A 6 -14.24 -9.40 0.02
N LYS A 7 -13.33 -8.60 0.60
CA LYS A 7 -13.28 -7.15 0.39
C LYS A 7 -12.99 -6.97 -1.10
N LYS A 8 -13.90 -6.34 -1.84
CA LYS A 8 -13.70 -6.05 -3.28
C LYS A 8 -12.49 -5.13 -3.38
N ILE A 9 -11.36 -5.66 -3.85
CA ILE A 9 -10.13 -4.90 -4.03
C ILE A 9 -10.39 -3.95 -5.20
N PHE A 10 -10.38 -2.65 -4.93
CA PHE A 10 -10.38 -1.65 -5.99
C PHE A 10 -8.96 -1.58 -6.55
N ALA A 11 -8.74 -2.24 -7.69
CA ALA A 11 -7.44 -2.26 -8.35
C ALA A 11 -7.25 -0.96 -9.12
N LEU A 12 -6.59 0.01 -8.48
CA LEU A 12 -6.03 1.16 -9.19
C LEU A 12 -4.78 0.69 -9.94
N GLU A 13 -4.80 0.78 -11.26
CA GLU A 13 -3.65 0.42 -12.10
C GLU A 13 -2.85 1.68 -12.44
N ASN A 14 -1.52 1.56 -12.34
CA ASN A 14 -0.56 2.56 -12.76
C ASN A 14 0.43 1.91 -13.73
N ASP A 15 0.46 2.40 -14.97
CA ASP A 15 1.26 1.82 -16.06
C ASP A 15 2.77 1.82 -15.78
N PHE A 16 3.26 2.75 -14.95
CA PHE A 16 4.67 2.83 -14.58
C PHE A 16 5.09 1.69 -13.64
N GLU A 17 4.17 1.08 -12.90
CA GLU A 17 4.49 0.02 -11.93
C GLU A 17 5.23 -1.16 -12.58
N LYS A 18 4.85 -1.54 -13.81
CA LYS A 18 5.49 -2.64 -14.55
C LYS A 18 6.99 -2.39 -14.75
N VAL A 19 7.36 -1.14 -15.05
CA VAL A 19 8.76 -0.76 -15.31
C VAL A 19 9.49 -0.45 -14.00
N VAL A 20 8.84 0.27 -13.09
CA VAL A 20 9.41 0.71 -11.82
C VAL A 20 9.66 -0.47 -10.90
N PHE A 21 8.70 -1.38 -10.70
CA PHE A 21 8.91 -2.54 -9.83
C PHE A 21 9.91 -3.55 -10.40
N LYS A 22 10.09 -3.58 -11.74
CA LYS A 22 11.17 -4.37 -12.35
C LYS A 22 12.56 -3.82 -12.00
N LYS A 23 12.70 -2.49 -11.91
CA LYS A 23 13.96 -1.81 -11.56
C LYS A 23 14.17 -1.68 -10.05
N HIS A 24 13.08 -1.54 -9.30
CA HIS A 24 13.00 -1.30 -7.87
C HIS A 24 12.02 -2.32 -7.25
N PRO A 25 12.42 -3.60 -7.13
CA PRO A 25 11.55 -4.65 -6.61
C PRO A 25 11.12 -4.42 -5.16
N ASP A 26 11.94 -3.69 -4.40
CA ASP A 26 11.64 -3.23 -3.04
C ASP A 26 10.33 -2.45 -2.93
N LEU A 27 10.00 -1.60 -3.92
CA LEU A 27 8.72 -0.90 -3.96
C LEU A 27 7.54 -1.87 -4.18
N GLY A 28 7.76 -2.92 -4.98
CA GLY A 28 6.79 -3.99 -5.18
C GLY A 28 6.55 -4.79 -3.90
N ASP A 29 7.62 -5.07 -3.14
CA ASP A 29 7.55 -5.77 -1.86
C ASP A 29 6.80 -4.96 -0.81
N VAL A 30 7.04 -3.65 -0.72
CA VAL A 30 6.27 -2.73 0.14
C VAL A 30 4.80 -2.75 -0.23
N LYS A 31 4.47 -2.66 -1.53
CA LYS A 31 3.09 -2.74 -2.02
C LYS A 31 2.43 -4.05 -1.60
N ALA A 32 3.09 -5.18 -1.82
CA ALA A 32 2.57 -6.50 -1.44
C ALA A 32 2.35 -6.61 0.08
N HIS A 33 3.30 -6.13 0.89
CA HIS A 33 3.19 -6.16 2.34
C HIS A 33 2.00 -5.35 2.85
N LEU A 34 1.78 -4.14 2.32
CA LEU A 34 0.67 -3.28 2.68
C LEU A 34 -0.69 -3.91 2.30
N ILE A 35 -0.79 -4.53 1.12
CA ILE A 35 -2.00 -5.27 0.70
C ILE A 35 -2.30 -6.44 1.65
N VAL A 36 -1.29 -7.26 1.98
CA VAL A 36 -1.44 -8.40 2.90
C VAL A 36 -1.82 -7.94 4.32
N THR A 37 -1.32 -6.79 4.74
CA THR A 37 -1.65 -6.17 6.04
C THR A 37 -3.13 -5.76 6.12
N GLY A 38 -3.79 -5.61 4.97
CA GLY A 38 -5.22 -5.32 4.86
C GLY A 38 -5.53 -3.94 4.28
N ALA A 39 -4.56 -3.28 3.64
CA ALA A 39 -4.79 -2.03 2.93
C ALA A 39 -5.91 -2.20 1.88
N PHE A 40 -6.73 -1.16 1.72
CA PHE A 40 -7.81 -1.14 0.73
C PHE A 40 -7.27 -1.03 -0.69
N SER A 41 -6.30 -0.13 -0.88
CA SER A 41 -5.58 0.05 -2.14
C SER A 41 -4.15 0.48 -1.85
N VAL A 42 -3.23 0.08 -2.72
CA VAL A 42 -1.85 0.53 -2.74
C VAL A 42 -1.45 0.71 -4.21
N SER A 43 -0.91 1.86 -4.56
CA SER A 43 -0.45 2.14 -5.92
C SER A 43 0.77 3.06 -5.88
N LEU A 44 1.61 2.97 -6.89
CA LEU A 44 2.59 4.01 -7.17
C LEU A 44 1.90 5.35 -7.46
N SER A 45 2.46 6.44 -6.96
CA SER A 45 2.05 7.81 -7.28
C SER A 45 2.86 8.30 -8.48
N GLY A 46 2.20 8.52 -9.62
CA GLY A 46 2.85 8.90 -10.87
C GLY A 46 3.92 7.89 -11.30
N SER A 47 5.11 8.36 -11.69
CA SER A 47 6.27 7.52 -12.02
C SER A 47 7.08 7.06 -10.80
N GLY A 48 6.61 7.33 -9.57
CA GLY A 48 7.28 6.95 -8.34
C GLY A 48 8.30 7.98 -7.82
N SER A 49 9.04 7.66 -6.76
CA SER A 49 9.06 6.39 -6.00
C SER A 49 7.99 6.28 -4.91
N CYS A 50 7.19 7.34 -4.70
CA CYS A 50 6.19 7.36 -3.63
C CYS A 50 5.04 6.36 -3.90
N LEU A 51 4.65 5.62 -2.86
CA LEU A 51 3.46 4.78 -2.86
C LEU A 51 2.32 5.51 -2.12
N PHE A 52 1.15 5.54 -2.73
CA PHE A 52 -0.09 5.94 -2.07
C PHE A 52 -0.81 4.70 -1.55
N VAL A 53 -1.31 4.78 -0.31
CA VAL A 53 -2.01 3.68 0.35
C VAL A 53 -3.26 4.19 1.07
N VAL A 54 -4.38 3.48 0.88
CA VAL A 54 -5.64 3.72 1.61
C VAL A 54 -5.83 2.61 2.62
N ILE A 55 -6.03 2.97 3.89
CA ILE A 55 -6.18 2.02 4.99
C ILE A 55 -7.36 2.38 5.89
N ASP A 56 -7.89 1.37 6.57
CA ASP A 56 -8.79 1.56 7.71
C ASP A 56 -7.97 1.83 8.99
N GLU A 57 -8.56 2.56 9.94
CA GLU A 57 -7.93 2.90 11.22
C GLU A 57 -7.45 1.67 12.01
N ASN A 58 -8.15 0.53 11.86
CA ASN A 58 -7.83 -0.71 12.57
C ASN A 58 -6.49 -1.35 12.17
N ILE A 59 -5.90 -0.99 11.03
CA ILE A 59 -4.58 -1.47 10.58
C ILE A 59 -3.50 -0.38 10.64
N LYS A 60 -3.86 0.87 10.94
CA LYS A 60 -2.94 2.02 10.97
C LYS A 60 -1.68 1.74 11.78
N LYS A 61 -1.83 1.26 13.02
CA LYS A 61 -0.70 0.94 13.90
C LYS A 61 0.26 -0.12 13.31
N LYS A 62 -0.26 -1.11 12.58
CA LYS A 62 0.56 -2.15 11.95
C LYS A 62 1.34 -1.59 10.77
N VAL A 63 0.68 -0.75 9.96
CA VAL A 63 1.29 -0.09 8.80
C VAL A 63 2.40 0.85 9.25
N ILE A 64 2.14 1.73 10.21
CA ILE A 64 3.16 2.66 10.74
C ILE A 64 4.37 1.90 11.27
N LYS A 65 4.15 0.87 12.10
CA LYS A 65 5.25 0.05 12.62
C LYS A 65 6.10 -0.58 11.52
N TYR A 66 5.46 -1.04 10.44
CA TYR A 66 6.17 -1.57 9.28
C TYR A 66 6.99 -0.49 8.55
N LEU A 67 6.39 0.66 8.27
CA LEU A 67 7.05 1.78 7.59
C LEU A 67 8.25 2.31 8.38
N GLU A 68 8.10 2.47 9.70
CA GLU A 68 9.20 2.80 10.61
C GLU A 68 10.30 1.74 10.58
N GLY A 69 9.91 0.45 10.59
CA GLY A 69 10.85 -0.68 10.58
C GLY A 69 11.72 -0.76 9.33
N ILE A 70 11.23 -0.25 8.19
CA ILE A 70 12.00 -0.16 6.94
C ILE A 70 12.63 1.23 6.73
N GLY A 71 12.46 2.17 7.67
CA GLY A 71 12.98 3.53 7.57
C GLY A 71 12.30 4.39 6.49
N ALA A 72 11.05 4.07 6.12
CA ALA A 72 10.32 4.82 5.11
C ALA A 72 9.85 6.18 5.62
N GLN A 73 9.96 7.21 4.79
CA GLN A 73 9.30 8.49 5.00
C GLN A 73 7.84 8.38 4.56
N TYR A 74 6.90 8.79 5.41
CA TYR A 74 5.48 8.74 5.11
C TYR A 74 4.74 9.99 5.59
N PHE A 75 3.63 10.30 4.91
CA PHE A 75 2.76 11.42 5.25
C PHE A 75 1.34 10.89 5.44
N GLU A 76 0.74 11.23 6.58
CA GLU A 76 -0.66 10.91 6.84
C GLU A 76 -1.56 12.00 6.30
N VAL A 77 -2.53 11.62 5.49
CA VAL A 77 -3.55 12.52 4.95
C VAL A 77 -4.91 12.05 5.45
N VAL A 78 -5.61 12.94 6.13
CA VAL A 78 -6.99 12.71 6.58
C VAL A 78 -7.90 13.48 5.63
N THR A 79 -8.87 12.78 5.04
CA THR A 79 -9.91 13.43 4.24
C THR A 79 -10.85 14.20 5.16
N ILE A 80 -11.14 15.44 4.80
CA ILE A 80 -12.08 16.34 5.51
C ILE A 80 -13.51 15.82 5.39
#